data_AF-A0AAP1WGU8-F1
#
_entry.id   AF-A0AAP1WGU8-F1
#
_cell.length_a   1.000
_cell.length_b   1.000
_cell.length_c   1.000
_cell.angle_alpha   90.00
_cell.angle_beta   90.00
_cell.angle_gamma   90.00
#
_symmetry.space_group_name_H-M   'P 1'
#
loop_
_entity.id
_entity.type
_entity.pdbx_description
1 polymer ?
#
loop_
_entity_poly.entity_id
_entity_poly.type
_entity_poly.pdbx_seq_one_letter_code
_entity_poly.pdbx_strand_id
1 'polypeptide(L)'
;MILESYYWKKELLKTSEKLKKKIKVKKYWTPKKYAKFEKEIMFGFYIIRKLIEANKLTNKIVSTKKEYKVHNNLGTKITIRNRHSFDEYYDFGNYSIRKSDLKFLNNQFIHSYIFSPIISTVDDYSLKLMENEKLTDEEHCEIHENSEKEVIGIFFNSDKNKDKSIFQIDIKTIIEIFQDVGNCNVTSISMKYNEKKDDWDCVLKDDENKIPNESLELINKLEEE
;
A
#
# COMPACT_ATOMS: atom_id res chain seq x y z
N MET A 1 20.63 -9.81 -2.46
CA MET A 1 20.41 -11.03 -3.24
C MET A 1 19.19 -11.76 -2.68
N ILE A 2 18.20 -12.09 -3.52
CA ILE A 2 17.12 -13.03 -3.18
C ILE A 2 17.38 -14.27 -4.02
N LEU A 3 17.58 -15.42 -3.39
CA LEU A 3 17.76 -16.68 -4.07
C LEU A 3 16.44 -17.12 -4.71
N GLU A 4 15.43 -17.37 -3.88
CA GLU A 4 14.09 -17.77 -4.30
C GLU A 4 13.07 -16.65 -4.06
N SER A 5 12.53 -16.09 -5.14
CA SER A 5 11.57 -14.98 -5.09
C SER A 5 10.13 -15.41 -4.81
N TYR A 6 9.81 -16.68 -5.07
CA TYR A 6 8.49 -17.27 -4.86
C TYR A 6 8.00 -17.06 -3.41
N TYR A 7 8.84 -17.34 -2.41
CA TYR A 7 8.45 -17.22 -1.00
C TYR A 7 8.13 -15.77 -0.60
N TRP A 8 8.88 -14.82 -1.14
CA TRP A 8 8.68 -13.38 -0.91
C TRP A 8 7.36 -12.92 -1.54
N LYS A 9 7.10 -13.33 -2.79
CA LYS A 9 5.87 -13.04 -3.53
C LYS A 9 4.64 -13.69 -2.88
N LYS A 10 4.75 -14.94 -2.43
CA LYS A 10 3.71 -15.67 -1.70
C LYS A 10 3.31 -14.96 -0.41
N GLU A 11 4.25 -14.33 0.28
CA GLU A 11 3.93 -13.57 1.49
C GLU A 11 3.13 -12.29 1.19
N LEU A 12 3.38 -11.63 0.05
CA LEU A 12 2.56 -10.50 -0.43
C LEU A 12 1.12 -10.94 -0.72
N LEU A 13 0.95 -12.07 -1.42
CA LEU A 13 -0.39 -12.62 -1.70
C LEU A 13 -1.14 -13.01 -0.42
N LYS A 14 -0.46 -13.66 0.54
CA LYS A 14 -1.06 -13.95 1.85
C LYS A 14 -1.46 -12.67 2.57
N THR A 15 -0.63 -11.64 2.50
CA THR A 15 -0.91 -10.35 3.15
C THR A 15 -2.07 -9.64 2.48
N SER A 16 -2.15 -9.61 1.14
CA SER A 16 -3.27 -9.01 0.42
C SER A 16 -4.61 -9.69 0.76
N GLU A 17 -4.64 -11.02 0.83
CA GLU A 17 -5.85 -11.77 1.21
C GLU A 17 -6.27 -11.52 2.66
N LYS A 18 -5.30 -11.40 3.58
CA LYS A 18 -5.57 -10.99 4.96
C LYS A 18 -6.14 -9.59 5.03
N LEU A 19 -5.57 -8.64 4.28
CA LEU A 19 -6.01 -7.25 4.26
C LEU A 19 -7.44 -7.15 3.72
N LYS A 20 -7.76 -7.81 2.59
CA LYS A 20 -9.12 -7.88 2.03
C LYS A 20 -10.16 -8.31 3.06
N LYS A 21 -9.87 -9.38 3.81
CA LYS A 21 -10.78 -9.91 4.85
C LYS A 21 -10.92 -8.99 6.07
N LYS A 22 -9.93 -8.13 6.34
CA LYS A 22 -9.87 -7.24 7.50
C LYS A 22 -10.28 -5.79 7.19
N ILE A 23 -10.74 -5.49 5.96
CA ILE A 23 -11.22 -4.15 5.61
C ILE A 23 -12.35 -3.75 6.56
N LYS A 24 -13.31 -4.66 6.81
CA LYS A 24 -14.40 -4.46 7.75
C LYS A 24 -13.93 -4.50 9.20
N VAL A 25 -14.23 -3.44 9.94
CA VAL A 25 -13.85 -3.18 11.32
C VAL A 25 -15.11 -3.13 12.17
N LYS A 26 -15.34 -4.16 12.99
CA LYS A 26 -16.50 -4.23 13.89
C LYS A 26 -16.33 -3.46 15.20
N LYS A 27 -15.08 -3.22 15.61
CA LYS A 27 -14.71 -2.55 16.87
C LYS A 27 -13.46 -1.73 16.63
N TYR A 28 -13.30 -0.66 17.41
CA TYR A 28 -12.05 0.09 17.43
C TYR A 28 -10.84 -0.82 17.55
N TRP A 29 -9.80 -0.46 16.81
CA TRP A 29 -8.56 -1.20 16.86
C TRP A 29 -7.86 -0.91 18.18
N THR A 30 -7.53 -1.97 18.91
CA THR A 30 -6.61 -1.85 20.04
C THR A 30 -5.23 -1.46 19.50
N PRO A 31 -4.34 -0.86 20.31
CA PRO A 31 -2.97 -0.53 19.89
C PRO A 31 -2.22 -1.74 19.29
N LYS A 32 -2.50 -2.95 19.79
CA LYS A 32 -1.98 -4.21 19.24
C LYS A 32 -2.44 -4.48 17.81
N LYS A 33 -3.70 -4.18 17.46
CA LYS A 33 -4.23 -4.34 16.09
C LYS A 33 -3.62 -3.30 15.15
N TYR A 34 -3.53 -2.05 15.60
CA TYR A 34 -2.85 -0.98 14.86
C TYR A 34 -1.41 -1.36 14.52
N ALA A 35 -0.61 -1.73 15.52
CA ALA A 35 0.79 -2.12 15.30
C ALA A 35 0.93 -3.37 14.40
N LYS A 36 -0.03 -4.30 14.46
CA LYS A 36 -0.04 -5.46 13.56
C LYS A 36 -0.32 -5.04 12.11
N PHE A 37 -1.29 -4.17 11.89
CA PHE A 37 -1.60 -3.64 10.55
C PHE A 37 -0.42 -2.85 9.98
N GLU A 38 0.16 -1.95 10.78
CA GLU A 38 1.34 -1.17 10.40
C GLU A 38 2.50 -2.07 9.98
N LYS A 39 2.82 -3.10 10.78
CA LYS A 39 3.84 -4.10 10.44
C LYS A 39 3.52 -4.87 9.16
N GLU A 40 2.27 -5.29 8.95
CA GLU A 40 1.85 -6.01 7.75
C GLU A 40 2.09 -5.14 6.49
N ILE A 41 1.75 -3.85 6.54
CA ILE A 41 1.96 -2.91 5.44
C ILE A 41 3.45 -2.62 5.22
N MET A 42 4.18 -2.24 6.27
CA MET A 42 5.62 -1.92 6.18
C MET A 42 6.43 -3.12 5.69
N PHE A 43 6.13 -4.32 6.18
CA PHE A 43 6.82 -5.53 5.75
C PHE A 43 6.49 -5.87 4.30
N GLY A 44 5.24 -5.65 3.85
CA GLY A 44 4.87 -5.77 2.45
C GLY A 44 5.70 -4.86 1.55
N PHE A 45 5.76 -3.55 1.82
CA PHE A 45 6.59 -2.63 1.05
C PHE A 45 8.10 -2.93 1.15
N TYR A 46 8.58 -3.44 2.29
CA TYR A 46 9.96 -3.92 2.41
C TYR A 46 10.24 -5.10 1.47
N ILE A 47 9.36 -6.10 1.41
CA ILE A 47 9.47 -7.23 0.46
C ILE A 47 9.52 -6.71 -0.97
N ILE A 48 8.62 -5.80 -1.36
CA ILE A 48 8.61 -5.20 -2.70
C ILE A 48 9.95 -4.53 -2.98
N ARG A 49 10.47 -3.71 -2.06
CA ARG A 49 11.78 -3.08 -2.21
C ARG A 49 12.88 -4.11 -2.47
N LYS A 50 12.94 -5.19 -1.69
CA LYS A 50 13.94 -6.25 -1.87
C LYS A 50 13.79 -6.97 -3.21
N LEU A 51 12.57 -7.18 -3.68
CA LEU A 51 12.30 -7.76 -5.00
C LEU A 51 12.74 -6.84 -6.15
N ILE A 52 12.54 -5.51 -6.02
CA ILE A 52 13.05 -4.52 -6.98
C ILE A 52 14.58 -4.55 -7.02
N GLU A 53 15.24 -4.46 -5.85
CA GLU A 53 16.70 -4.46 -5.76
C GLU A 53 17.34 -5.76 -6.26
N ALA A 54 16.63 -6.88 -6.16
CA ALA A 54 17.09 -8.18 -6.64
C ALA A 54 16.75 -8.45 -8.11
N ASN A 55 16.18 -7.47 -8.85
CA ASN A 55 15.70 -7.66 -10.23
C ASN A 55 14.79 -8.89 -10.35
N LYS A 56 13.80 -9.02 -9.47
CA LYS A 56 12.82 -10.13 -9.46
C LYS A 56 11.41 -9.72 -9.91
N LEU A 57 11.28 -8.49 -10.42
CA LEU A 57 10.05 -7.89 -10.94
C LEU A 57 10.27 -7.35 -12.34
N THR A 58 9.22 -7.35 -13.16
CA THR A 58 9.25 -6.79 -14.51
C THR A 58 9.33 -5.27 -14.48
N ASN A 59 9.97 -4.68 -15.50
CA ASN A 59 10.09 -3.22 -15.60
C ASN A 59 8.70 -2.56 -15.70
N LYS A 60 7.74 -3.25 -16.33
CA LYS A 60 6.33 -2.85 -16.41
C LYS A 60 5.76 -2.57 -15.01
N ILE A 61 5.80 -3.56 -14.11
CA ILE A 61 5.26 -3.42 -12.74
C ILE A 61 5.99 -2.34 -11.94
N VAL A 62 7.31 -2.27 -12.08
CA VAL A 62 8.11 -1.25 -11.37
C VAL A 62 7.78 0.16 -11.86
N SER A 63 7.49 0.32 -13.15
CA SER A 63 7.11 1.59 -13.77
C SER A 63 5.64 1.94 -13.63
N THR A 64 4.80 1.03 -13.14
CA THR A 64 3.37 1.26 -12.92
C THR A 64 3.19 2.45 -11.99
N LYS A 65 2.46 3.44 -12.47
CA LYS A 65 2.11 4.61 -11.67
C LYS A 65 0.81 4.34 -10.93
N LYS A 66 0.81 4.53 -9.62
CA LYS A 66 -0.39 4.42 -8.77
C LYS A 66 -0.78 5.81 -8.30
N GLU A 67 -2.09 6.04 -8.25
CA GLU A 67 -2.66 7.34 -7.86
C GLU A 67 -2.72 7.44 -6.33
N TYR A 68 -2.53 8.65 -5.82
CA TYR A 68 -2.70 8.98 -4.41
C TYR A 68 -3.07 10.46 -4.28
N LYS A 69 -3.75 10.80 -3.17
CA LYS A 69 -4.12 12.17 -2.84
C LYS A 69 -3.01 12.85 -2.07
N VAL A 70 -2.86 14.16 -2.27
CA VAL A 70 -1.87 15.01 -1.63
C VAL A 70 -2.58 16.15 -0.93
N HIS A 71 -2.36 16.23 0.37
CA HIS A 71 -2.86 17.26 1.26
C HIS A 71 -1.68 18.16 1.64
N ASN A 72 -1.82 19.46 1.41
CA ASN A 72 -0.73 20.41 1.65
C ASN A 72 -0.63 20.75 3.14
N ASN A 73 0.58 21.04 3.60
CA ASN A 73 0.80 21.56 4.93
C ASN A 73 0.33 23.03 5.01
N LEU A 74 -0.28 23.41 6.13
CA LEU A 74 -0.79 24.76 6.39
C LEU A 74 0.30 25.80 6.75
N GLY A 75 1.58 25.41 6.68
CA GLY A 75 2.74 26.26 6.97
C GLY A 75 3.45 25.93 8.30
N THR A 76 3.00 24.89 9.01
CA THR A 76 3.56 24.50 10.30
C THR A 76 4.66 23.45 10.13
N LYS A 77 5.79 23.68 10.77
CA LYS A 77 6.87 22.69 10.82
C LYS A 77 6.45 21.46 11.63
N ILE A 78 6.61 20.29 11.04
CA ILE A 78 6.27 19.02 11.68
C ILE A 78 7.50 18.47 12.41
N THR A 79 7.30 18.19 13.69
CA THR A 79 8.31 17.74 14.65
C THR A 79 7.81 16.51 15.39
N ILE A 80 8.67 15.89 16.19
CA ILE A 80 8.29 14.69 16.97
C ILE A 80 7.19 15.05 17.98
N ARG A 81 7.16 16.30 18.45
CA ARG A 81 6.25 16.76 19.49
C ARG A 81 4.84 16.99 18.98
N ASN A 82 4.65 17.37 17.72
CA ASN A 82 3.32 17.71 17.17
C ASN A 82 2.82 16.70 16.13
N ARG A 83 3.64 15.73 15.68
CA ARG A 83 3.21 14.74 14.65
C ARG A 83 1.98 13.91 15.01
N HIS A 84 1.61 13.83 16.29
CA HIS A 84 0.45 13.06 16.74
C HIS A 84 -0.86 13.78 16.43
N SER A 85 -0.86 15.12 16.42
CA SER A 85 -1.98 15.98 16.00
C SER A 85 -1.76 16.46 14.57
N PHE A 86 -1.33 15.58 13.67
CA PHE A 86 -1.00 15.96 12.30
C PHE A 86 -2.21 16.56 11.57
N ASP A 87 -3.41 16.19 12.00
CA ASP A 87 -4.67 16.66 11.47
C ASP A 87 -4.93 18.17 11.63
N GLU A 88 -4.26 18.82 12.57
CA GLU A 88 -4.29 20.28 12.72
C GLU A 88 -3.40 21.01 11.70
N TYR A 89 -2.47 20.31 11.05
CA TYR A 89 -1.39 20.94 10.28
C TYR A 89 -1.46 20.69 8.77
N TYR A 90 -2.37 19.85 8.30
CA TYR A 90 -2.60 19.61 6.88
C TYR A 90 -4.02 19.98 6.48
N ASP A 91 -4.16 20.48 5.25
CA ASP A 91 -5.46 20.74 4.65
C ASP A 91 -6.09 19.43 4.13
N PHE A 92 -7.06 18.89 4.89
CA PHE A 92 -7.85 17.75 4.46
C PHE A 92 -9.11 18.11 3.67
N GLY A 93 -9.50 19.39 3.66
CA GLY A 93 -10.64 19.88 2.88
C GLY A 93 -10.31 19.92 1.39
N ASN A 94 -9.05 20.23 1.04
CA ASN A 94 -8.57 20.25 -0.34
C ASN A 94 -7.50 19.18 -0.58
N TYR A 95 -7.54 18.55 -1.75
CA TYR A 95 -6.49 17.62 -2.17
C TYR A 95 -6.19 17.75 -3.65
N SER A 96 -4.97 17.39 -4.02
CA SER A 96 -4.58 17.17 -5.42
C SER A 96 -4.26 15.70 -5.66
N ILE A 97 -4.58 15.19 -6.85
CA ILE A 97 -4.26 13.81 -7.23
C ILE A 97 -2.89 13.81 -7.90
N ARG A 98 -2.00 12.90 -7.46
CA ARG A 98 -0.72 12.66 -8.10
C ARG A 98 -0.54 11.18 -8.44
N LYS A 99 0.33 10.92 -9.42
CA LYS A 99 0.69 9.56 -9.85
C LYS A 99 2.19 9.39 -9.71
N SER A 100 2.61 8.37 -8.95
CA SER A 100 4.02 8.05 -8.76
C SER A 100 4.27 6.56 -8.93
N ASP A 101 5.52 6.22 -9.21
CA ASP A 101 5.96 4.84 -9.39
C ASP A 101 6.02 4.07 -8.05
N LEU A 102 6.20 2.77 -8.15
CA LEU A 102 6.28 1.89 -6.98
C LEU A 102 7.52 2.18 -6.12
N LYS A 103 8.60 2.69 -6.72
CA LYS A 103 9.82 3.07 -5.99
C LYS A 103 9.57 4.25 -5.05
N PHE A 104 8.84 5.26 -5.50
CA PHE A 104 8.44 6.38 -4.68
C PHE A 104 7.59 5.92 -3.49
N LEU A 105 6.54 5.12 -3.74
CA LEU A 105 5.67 4.60 -2.68
C LEU A 105 6.43 3.76 -1.66
N ASN A 106 7.28 2.83 -2.11
CA ASN A 106 8.16 2.05 -1.24
C ASN A 106 8.99 2.94 -0.31
N ASN A 107 9.61 3.99 -0.86
CA ASN A 107 10.42 4.91 -0.07
C ASN A 107 9.58 5.66 0.97
N GLN A 108 8.36 6.08 0.62
CA GLN A 108 7.49 6.78 1.56
C GLN A 108 7.00 5.88 2.70
N PHE A 109 6.67 4.62 2.43
CA PHE A 109 6.21 3.67 3.46
C PHE A 109 7.35 3.16 4.36
N ILE A 110 8.52 2.86 3.79
CA ILE A 110 9.66 2.36 4.58
C ILE A 110 10.28 3.46 5.45
N HIS A 111 10.24 4.70 4.98
CA HIS A 111 10.75 5.86 5.70
C HIS A 111 9.62 6.74 6.25
N SER A 112 8.47 6.14 6.57
CA SER A 112 7.31 6.89 7.02
C SER A 112 7.61 7.63 8.33
N TYR A 113 7.31 8.92 8.34
CA TYR A 113 7.40 9.79 9.51
C TYR A 113 6.03 9.90 10.19
N ILE A 114 4.98 10.07 9.39
CA ILE A 114 3.58 9.84 9.77
C ILE A 114 3.10 8.59 9.03
N PHE A 115 2.42 7.71 9.76
CA PHE A 115 1.66 6.58 9.23
C PHE A 115 0.39 6.46 10.08
N SER A 116 -0.77 6.65 9.47
CA SER A 116 -2.06 6.55 10.18
C SER A 116 -3.10 5.90 9.27
N PRO A 117 -3.66 4.73 9.62
CA PRO A 117 -4.74 4.16 8.84
C PRO A 117 -6.02 4.99 9.00
N ILE A 118 -6.77 5.08 7.92
CA ILE A 118 -8.03 5.82 7.85
C ILE A 118 -9.16 4.82 8.02
N ILE A 119 -9.89 4.94 9.13
CA ILE A 119 -11.04 4.10 9.45
C ILE A 119 -12.27 5.00 9.37
N SER A 120 -13.18 4.70 8.45
CA SER A 120 -14.41 5.46 8.25
C SER A 120 -15.63 4.59 8.48
N THR A 121 -16.74 5.19 8.88
CA THR A 121 -18.06 4.57 8.84
C THR A 121 -18.48 4.40 7.38
N VAL A 122 -19.16 3.29 7.08
CA VAL A 122 -19.55 2.90 5.71
C VAL A 122 -21.05 2.75 5.57
N ASP A 123 -21.80 2.67 6.67
CA ASP A 123 -23.25 2.62 6.58
C ASP A 123 -23.83 3.99 6.26
N ASP A 124 -24.50 4.07 5.10
CA ASP A 124 -25.15 5.29 4.57
C ASP A 124 -26.11 5.94 5.57
N TYR A 125 -26.68 5.13 6.47
CA TYR A 125 -27.57 5.61 7.54
C TYR A 125 -26.80 6.41 8.58
N SER A 126 -25.72 5.86 9.16
CA SER A 126 -24.90 6.59 10.13
C SER A 126 -24.18 7.77 9.49
N LEU A 127 -23.73 7.67 8.25
CA LEU A 127 -23.12 8.80 7.53
C LEU A 127 -24.09 9.98 7.43
N LYS A 128 -25.33 9.74 6.97
CA LYS A 128 -26.38 10.78 6.92
C LYS A 128 -26.75 11.31 8.30
N LEU A 129 -26.72 10.46 9.32
CA LEU A 129 -27.03 10.86 10.68
C LEU A 129 -25.92 11.73 11.28
N MET A 130 -24.66 11.46 10.95
CA MET A 130 -23.48 12.26 11.34
C MET A 130 -23.35 13.57 10.55
N GLU A 131 -24.00 13.74 9.41
CA GLU A 131 -24.04 15.01 8.67
C GLU A 131 -24.98 16.05 9.29
N ASN A 132 -25.77 15.68 10.30
CA ASN A 132 -26.71 16.57 10.94
C ASN A 132 -26.03 17.44 12.01
N GLU A 133 -25.87 18.74 11.73
CA GLU A 133 -25.20 19.75 12.58
C GLU A 133 -25.83 19.94 13.99
N LYS A 134 -26.95 19.28 14.28
CA LYS A 134 -27.66 19.40 15.57
C LYS A 134 -27.38 18.27 16.56
N LEU A 135 -26.54 17.29 16.22
CA LEU A 135 -26.20 16.22 17.16
C LEU A 135 -25.30 16.70 18.29
N THR A 136 -25.51 16.13 19.47
CA THR A 136 -24.57 16.26 20.58
C THR A 136 -23.36 15.34 20.38
N ASP A 137 -22.24 15.67 21.04
CA ASP A 137 -21.02 14.85 20.99
C ASP A 137 -21.26 13.40 21.47
N GLU A 138 -22.18 13.21 22.41
CA GLU A 138 -22.56 11.90 22.96
C GLU A 138 -23.32 11.06 21.93
N GLU A 139 -24.28 11.64 21.23
CA GLU A 139 -25.02 10.98 20.15
C GLU A 139 -24.10 10.64 18.96
N HIS A 140 -23.17 11.53 18.62
CA HIS A 140 -22.14 11.26 17.62
C HIS A 140 -21.28 10.06 18.00
N CYS A 141 -20.86 9.97 19.27
CA CYS A 141 -20.10 8.82 19.79
C CYS A 141 -20.91 7.52 19.70
N GLU A 142 -22.19 7.54 20.08
CA GLU A 142 -23.05 6.35 20.08
C GLU A 142 -23.30 5.80 18.66
N ILE A 143 -23.60 6.68 17.71
CA ILE A 143 -23.76 6.29 16.30
C ILE A 143 -22.44 5.74 15.77
N HIS A 144 -21.34 6.43 16.06
CA HIS A 144 -20.03 5.98 15.64
C HIS A 144 -19.68 4.63 16.27
N GLU A 145 -20.06 4.32 17.50
CA GLU A 145 -19.82 3.00 18.10
C GLU A 145 -20.61 1.86 17.44
N ASN A 146 -21.84 2.13 17.00
CA ASN A 146 -22.76 1.13 16.46
C ASN A 146 -22.69 0.96 14.93
N SER A 147 -22.01 1.88 14.24
CA SER A 147 -21.80 1.87 12.78
C SER A 147 -20.84 0.78 12.27
N GLU A 148 -21.07 0.31 11.04
CA GLU A 148 -20.08 -0.53 10.35
C GLU A 148 -18.91 0.34 9.87
N LYS A 149 -17.69 -0.03 10.25
CA LYS A 149 -16.49 0.72 9.86
C LYS A 149 -15.67 -0.07 8.87
N GLU A 150 -14.96 0.63 8.00
CA GLU A 150 -13.96 0.04 7.12
C GLU A 150 -12.66 0.84 7.14
N VAL A 151 -11.55 0.14 6.94
CA VAL A 151 -10.28 0.77 6.58
C VAL A 151 -10.40 1.24 5.14
N ILE A 152 -10.43 2.54 4.91
CA ILE A 152 -10.54 3.10 3.56
C ILE A 152 -9.18 3.38 2.92
N GLY A 153 -8.19 3.71 3.75
CA GLY A 153 -6.86 4.09 3.25
C GLY A 153 -5.84 4.30 4.36
N ILE A 154 -4.73 4.93 4.00
CA ILE A 154 -3.63 5.26 4.90
C ILE A 154 -3.15 6.67 4.60
N PHE A 155 -3.02 7.49 5.63
CA PHE A 155 -2.23 8.71 5.60
C PHE A 155 -0.76 8.39 5.86
N PHE A 156 0.13 8.88 5.01
CA PHE A 156 1.55 8.63 5.12
C PHE A 156 2.39 9.76 4.54
N ASN A 157 3.59 9.95 5.06
CA ASN A 157 4.64 10.72 4.41
C ASN A 157 6.00 10.31 4.95
N SER A 158 7.07 10.68 4.24
CA SER A 158 8.44 10.51 4.75
C SER A 158 8.94 11.76 5.48
N ASP A 159 10.05 11.59 6.20
CA ASP A 159 10.74 12.68 6.88
C ASP A 159 11.11 13.86 5.95
N LYS A 160 11.34 13.57 4.66
CA LYS A 160 11.65 14.57 3.61
C LYS A 160 10.44 15.39 3.17
N ASN A 161 9.23 14.87 3.40
CA ASN A 161 7.99 15.43 2.90
C ASN A 161 7.08 15.99 4.01
N LYS A 162 7.39 15.72 5.29
CA LYS A 162 6.58 16.13 6.45
C LYS A 162 6.26 17.64 6.52
N ASP A 163 7.19 18.50 6.13
CA ASP A 163 6.96 19.95 6.16
C ASP A 163 6.24 20.47 4.90
N LYS A 164 5.90 19.59 3.95
CA LYS A 164 5.30 19.96 2.65
C LYS A 164 3.89 19.42 2.50
N SER A 165 3.73 18.11 2.69
CA SER A 165 2.47 17.43 2.37
C SER A 165 2.35 16.08 3.06
N ILE A 166 1.12 15.69 3.35
CA ILE A 166 0.75 14.32 3.71
C ILE A 166 0.03 13.66 2.53
N PHE A 167 0.31 12.38 2.32
CA PHE A 167 -0.27 11.60 1.23
C PHE A 167 -1.36 10.68 1.76
N GLN A 168 -2.38 10.45 0.96
CA GLN A 168 -3.42 9.46 1.21
C GLN A 168 -3.49 8.48 0.05
N ILE A 169 -3.45 7.19 0.36
CA ILE A 169 -3.66 6.11 -0.61
C ILE A 169 -4.74 5.16 -0.11
N ASP A 170 -5.57 4.69 -1.01
CA ASP A 170 -6.65 3.78 -0.68
C ASP A 170 -6.12 2.37 -0.36
N ILE A 171 -6.74 1.70 0.61
CA ILE A 171 -6.30 0.36 1.01
C ILE A 171 -6.42 -0.64 -0.15
N LYS A 172 -7.41 -0.45 -1.02
CA LYS A 172 -7.65 -1.27 -2.20
C LYS A 172 -6.47 -1.18 -3.17
N THR A 173 -5.93 0.03 -3.38
CA THR A 173 -4.74 0.23 -4.20
C THR A 173 -3.51 -0.46 -3.62
N ILE A 174 -3.33 -0.46 -2.29
CA ILE A 174 -2.22 -1.21 -1.65
C ILE A 174 -2.39 -2.72 -1.86
N ILE A 175 -3.61 -3.23 -1.66
CA ILE A 175 -3.95 -4.63 -1.88
C ILE A 175 -3.63 -5.02 -3.33
N GLU A 176 -4.06 -4.22 -4.31
CA GLU A 176 -3.72 -4.42 -5.72
C GLU A 176 -2.21 -4.43 -5.96
N ILE A 177 -1.46 -3.49 -5.40
CA ILE A 177 0.01 -3.47 -5.50
C ILE A 177 0.60 -4.80 -5.01
N PHE A 178 0.14 -5.31 -3.86
CA PHE A 178 0.64 -6.56 -3.29
C PHE A 178 0.28 -7.76 -4.16
N GLN A 179 -0.91 -7.75 -4.77
CA GLN A 179 -1.34 -8.78 -5.72
C GLN A 179 -0.56 -8.73 -7.03
N ASP A 180 -0.41 -7.55 -7.63
CA ASP A 180 0.33 -7.32 -8.88
C ASP A 180 1.78 -7.80 -8.73
N VAL A 181 2.44 -7.43 -7.62
CA VAL A 181 3.82 -7.84 -7.33
C VAL A 181 3.90 -9.33 -6.99
N GLY A 182 2.95 -9.85 -6.20
CA GLY A 182 2.90 -11.25 -5.81
C GLY A 182 2.69 -12.19 -7.00
N ASN A 183 1.92 -11.76 -8.00
CA ASN A 183 1.65 -12.54 -9.22
C ASN A 183 2.63 -12.23 -10.36
N CYS A 184 3.60 -11.34 -10.14
CA CYS A 184 4.60 -11.03 -11.15
C CYS A 184 5.43 -12.27 -11.49
N ASN A 185 5.34 -12.74 -12.73
CA ASN A 185 6.23 -13.75 -13.28
C ASN A 185 7.21 -13.10 -14.27
N VAL A 186 8.50 -13.28 -14.03
CA VAL A 186 9.55 -12.81 -14.94
C VAL A 186 9.88 -13.98 -15.86
N THR A 187 9.63 -13.84 -17.15
CA THR A 187 9.88 -14.90 -18.14
C THR A 187 11.14 -14.67 -18.96
N SER A 188 11.62 -13.44 -19.06
CA SER A 188 12.88 -13.12 -19.74
C SER A 188 13.66 -11.99 -19.05
N ILE A 189 14.99 -12.07 -19.14
CA ILE A 189 15.94 -11.06 -18.66
C ILE A 189 16.90 -10.73 -19.80
N SER A 190 16.99 -9.46 -20.17
CA SER A 190 17.98 -8.93 -21.10
C SER A 190 18.93 -8.01 -20.35
N MET A 191 20.23 -8.16 -20.59
CA MET A 191 21.27 -7.36 -19.94
C MET A 191 22.06 -6.60 -21.00
N LYS A 192 22.28 -5.30 -20.77
CA LYS A 192 23.13 -4.46 -21.62
C LYS A 192 24.14 -3.74 -20.76
N TYR A 193 25.42 -3.88 -21.08
CA TYR A 193 26.48 -3.19 -20.35
C TYR A 193 26.35 -1.67 -20.54
N ASN A 194 26.52 -0.92 -19.44
CA ASN A 194 26.45 0.52 -19.38
C ASN A 194 27.79 1.09 -18.87
N GLU A 195 28.61 1.56 -19.82
CA GLU A 195 29.94 2.13 -19.56
C GLU A 195 29.94 3.27 -18.54
N LYS A 196 28.85 4.05 -18.43
CA LYS A 196 28.78 5.17 -17.48
C LYS A 196 28.61 4.71 -16.04
N LYS A 197 27.99 3.55 -15.83
CA LYS A 197 27.78 2.95 -14.51
C LYS A 197 28.88 1.96 -14.14
N ASP A 198 29.69 1.58 -15.12
CA ASP A 198 30.58 0.41 -15.06
C ASP A 198 29.82 -0.84 -14.57
N ASP A 199 28.59 -1.00 -15.06
CA ASP A 199 27.66 -2.05 -14.63
C ASP A 199 26.64 -2.38 -15.72
N TRP A 200 25.84 -3.43 -15.53
CA TRP A 200 24.83 -3.91 -16.47
C TRP A 200 23.45 -3.35 -16.16
N ASP A 201 22.78 -2.80 -17.18
CA ASP A 201 21.35 -2.50 -17.11
C ASP A 201 20.53 -3.76 -17.43
N CYS A 202 19.63 -4.12 -16.52
CA CYS A 202 18.72 -5.26 -16.66
C CYS A 202 17.33 -4.81 -17.12
N VAL A 203 16.78 -5.48 -18.13
CA VAL A 203 15.40 -5.33 -18.59
C VAL A 203 14.69 -6.67 -18.44
N LEU A 204 13.64 -6.70 -17.63
CA LEU A 204 12.86 -7.88 -17.26
C LEU A 204 11.45 -7.76 -17.85
N LYS A 205 11.00 -8.82 -18.51
CA LYS A 205 9.68 -8.87 -19.17
C LYS A 205 8.85 -10.08 -18.72
N ASP A 206 7.54 -9.89 -18.83
CA ASP A 206 6.47 -10.89 -18.80
C ASP A 206 6.05 -11.17 -20.24
N ASP A 207 6.90 -11.85 -21.02
CA ASP A 207 6.45 -12.39 -22.29
C ASP A 207 5.37 -13.44 -22.00
N GLU A 208 4.14 -13.23 -22.51
CA GLU A 208 3.08 -14.25 -22.52
C GLU A 208 3.50 -15.43 -23.40
N ASN A 209 4.44 -16.24 -22.92
CA ASN A 209 4.56 -17.59 -23.42
C ASN A 209 3.34 -18.32 -22.90
N LYS A 210 2.28 -18.42 -23.73
CA LYS A 210 1.24 -19.43 -23.54
C LYS A 210 1.96 -20.74 -23.25
N ILE A 211 1.79 -21.26 -22.03
CA ILE A 211 2.30 -22.57 -21.67
C ILE A 211 1.73 -23.52 -22.73
N PRO A 212 2.57 -24.26 -23.49
CA PRO A 212 2.07 -25.25 -24.42
C PRO A 212 1.11 -26.17 -23.68
N ASN A 213 -0.06 -26.49 -24.25
CA ASN A 213 -1.09 -27.26 -23.56
C ASN A 213 -0.55 -28.56 -22.93
N GLU A 214 0.45 -29.17 -23.58
CA GLU A 214 1.19 -30.35 -23.09
C GLU A 214 1.87 -30.14 -21.73
N SER A 215 2.42 -28.95 -21.47
CA SER A 215 3.05 -28.61 -20.20
C SER A 215 2.02 -28.32 -19.10
N LEU A 216 0.83 -27.82 -19.46
CA LEU A 216 -0.29 -27.65 -18.53
C LEU A 216 -0.86 -29.01 -18.08
N GLU A 217 -0.98 -29.97 -19.00
CA GLU A 217 -1.40 -31.34 -18.69
C GLU A 217 -0.42 -32.05 -17.74
N LEU A 218 0.88 -31.80 -17.90
CA LEU A 218 1.90 -32.38 -17.01
C LEU A 218 1.87 -31.78 -15.60
N ILE A 219 1.68 -30.46 -15.49
CA ILE A 219 1.58 -29.77 -14.19
C ILE A 219 0.35 -30.28 -13.43
N ASN A 220 -0.79 -30.40 -14.10
CA ASN A 220 -2.02 -30.91 -13.48
C ASN A 220 -1.86 -32.36 -12.99
N LYS A 221 -1.15 -33.22 -13.74
CA LYS A 221 -0.84 -34.59 -13.29
C LYS A 221 0.07 -34.64 -12.06
N LEU A 222 1.02 -33.71 -11.94
CA LEU A 222 1.93 -33.64 -10.80
C LEU A 222 1.29 -33.05 -9.53
N GLU A 223 0.19 -32.31 -9.67
CA GLU A 223 -0.59 -31.78 -8.54
C GLU A 223 -1.64 -32.78 -8.02
N GLU A 224 -1.89 -33.88 -8.74
CA GLU A 224 -2.81 -34.97 -8.37
C GLU A 224 -2.12 -36.16 -7.67
N GLU A 225 -0.78 -36.19 -7.60
CA GLU A 225 0.03 -37.16 -6.82
C GLU A 225 0.44 -36.62 -5.45
#